data_AF-A0A965HFS3-F1
#
_entry.id   AF-A0A965HFS3-F1
#
_cell.length_a   1.000
_cell.length_b   1.000
_cell.length_c   1.000
_cell.angle_alpha   90.00
_cell.angle_beta   90.00
_cell.angle_gamma   90.00
#
_symmetry.space_group_name_H-M   'P 1'
#
loop_
_entity.id
_entity.type
_entity.pdbx_description
1 polymer ?
#
loop_
_entity_poly.entity_id
_entity_poly.type
_entity_poly.pdbx_seq_one_letter_code
_entity_poly.pdbx_strand_id
1 'polypeptide(L)'
;MGQTVLVLGNPVGYESSVSAGILSAKDRTLTIGDLTMDGLLQTDAAINPGNSGGPLVDSEGDLVGLSSAKMSVAQNLPVESIGFAIPAERVKRFVEDAIAIVEGKKAPPPERSAGVVLKEKFGLQLKDLLPEESVQAGYAGRQGLLVMGVEKGSPAEAAAI
;
A
#
# COMPACT_ATOMS: atom_id res chain seq x y z
N MET A 1 11.68 -8.87 -14.28
CA MET A 1 12.62 -8.87 -13.15
C MET A 1 14.02 -8.74 -13.71
N GLY A 2 14.94 -8.12 -12.97
CA GLY A 2 16.32 -7.88 -13.44
C GLY A 2 16.47 -6.71 -14.42
N GLN A 3 15.37 -6.00 -14.72
CA GLN A 3 15.42 -4.74 -15.47
C GLN A 3 16.06 -3.66 -14.60
N THR A 4 16.95 -2.86 -15.18
CA THR A 4 17.51 -1.68 -14.51
C THR A 4 16.40 -0.69 -14.20
N VAL A 5 16.44 -0.16 -12.98
CA VAL A 5 15.56 0.91 -12.52
C VAL A 5 16.36 2.00 -11.82
N LEU A 6 15.87 3.23 -11.92
CA LEU A 6 16.47 4.42 -11.33
C LEU A 6 15.47 5.06 -10.37
N VAL A 7 15.90 5.43 -9.17
CA VAL A 7 15.13 6.26 -8.24
C VAL A 7 15.69 7.67 -8.25
N LEU A 8 14.85 8.65 -8.55
CA LEU A 8 15.23 10.06 -8.53
C LEU A 8 14.63 10.75 -7.31
N GLY A 9 15.36 11.69 -6.71
CA GLY A 9 14.82 12.50 -5.63
C GLY A 9 15.86 13.43 -5.01
N ASN A 10 15.58 13.94 -3.82
CA ASN A 10 16.47 14.84 -3.08
C ASN A 10 16.83 14.22 -1.71
N PRO A 11 17.63 13.14 -1.68
CA PRO A 11 17.96 12.45 -0.44
C PRO A 11 18.73 13.39 0.50
N VAL A 12 18.22 13.56 1.72
CA VAL A 12 18.89 14.30 2.81
C VAL A 12 19.26 15.76 2.45
N GLY A 13 18.60 16.36 1.44
CA GLY A 13 18.78 17.78 1.08
C GLY A 13 19.99 18.10 0.19
N TYR A 14 20.62 17.09 -0.44
CA TYR A 14 21.81 17.23 -1.29
C TYR A 14 21.54 17.62 -2.76
N GLU A 15 20.35 18.15 -3.10
CA GLU A 15 19.84 18.35 -4.48
C GLU A 15 19.49 17.02 -5.21
N SER A 16 19.06 17.15 -6.49
CA SER A 16 18.61 16.05 -7.36
C SER A 16 19.65 14.93 -7.46
N SER A 17 19.36 13.80 -6.84
CA SER A 17 20.16 12.58 -6.86
C SER A 17 19.45 11.45 -7.61
N VAL A 18 20.25 10.55 -8.16
CA VAL A 18 19.80 9.33 -8.83
C VAL A 18 20.47 8.14 -8.15
N SER A 19 19.69 7.14 -7.74
CA SER A 19 20.20 5.82 -7.36
C SER A 19 19.76 4.79 -8.40
N ALA A 20 20.67 3.87 -8.74
CA ALA A 20 20.41 2.81 -9.71
C ALA A 20 20.35 1.45 -9.02
N GLY A 21 19.53 0.57 -9.56
CA GLY A 21 19.41 -0.82 -9.15
C GLY A 21 18.64 -1.61 -10.21
N ILE A 22 18.01 -2.70 -9.79
CA ILE A 22 17.15 -3.54 -10.61
C ILE A 22 15.79 -3.76 -9.96
N LEU A 23 14.80 -4.12 -10.77
CA LEU A 23 13.54 -4.66 -10.27
C LEU A 23 13.75 -6.12 -9.80
N SER A 24 13.93 -6.29 -8.50
CA SER A 24 14.26 -7.56 -7.85
C SER A 24 13.05 -8.49 -7.72
N ALA A 25 11.87 -7.95 -7.41
CA ALA A 25 10.63 -8.71 -7.29
C ALA A 25 9.39 -7.83 -7.51
N LYS A 26 8.23 -8.48 -7.64
CA LYS A 26 6.89 -7.87 -7.70
C LYS A 26 6.03 -8.54 -6.64
N ASP A 27 4.87 -7.94 -6.39
CA ASP A 27 3.84 -8.48 -5.50
C ASP A 27 4.34 -8.79 -4.08
N ARG A 28 5.19 -7.90 -3.55
CA ARG A 28 5.61 -7.97 -2.16
C ARG A 28 4.57 -7.37 -1.23
N THR A 29 4.47 -7.98 -0.05
CA THR A 29 3.76 -7.43 1.10
C THR A 29 4.77 -6.90 2.11
N LEU A 30 4.52 -5.69 2.59
CA LEU A 30 5.31 -5.03 3.62
C LEU A 30 4.36 -4.59 4.75
N THR A 31 4.71 -4.96 5.98
CA THR A 31 3.98 -4.51 7.18
C THR A 31 4.88 -3.60 8.01
N ILE A 32 4.41 -2.38 8.29
CA ILE A 32 5.08 -1.37 9.12
C ILE A 32 4.10 -0.93 10.20
N GLY A 33 4.35 -1.35 11.45
CA GLY A 33 3.36 -1.16 12.53
C GLY A 33 2.04 -1.86 12.16
N ASP A 34 0.94 -1.11 12.21
CA ASP A 34 -0.39 -1.59 11.83
C ASP A 34 -0.70 -1.46 10.32
N LEU A 35 0.18 -0.81 9.54
CA LEU A 35 -0.01 -0.60 8.12
C LEU A 35 0.54 -1.81 7.34
N THR A 36 -0.31 -2.46 6.55
CA THR A 36 0.10 -3.48 5.58
C THR A 36 -0.11 -2.99 4.16
N MET A 37 0.95 -3.09 3.36
CA MET A 37 1.00 -2.67 1.96
C MET A 37 1.33 -3.85 1.08
N ASP A 38 0.37 -4.33 0.28
CA ASP A 38 0.59 -5.44 -0.65
C ASP A 38 0.82 -4.98 -2.08
N GLY A 39 1.25 -5.90 -2.95
CA GLY A 39 1.41 -5.63 -4.37
C GLY A 39 2.52 -4.61 -4.64
N LEU A 40 3.56 -4.56 -3.81
CA LEU A 40 4.69 -3.66 -3.98
C LEU A 40 5.72 -4.23 -4.93
N LEU A 41 6.41 -3.34 -5.63
CA LEU A 41 7.64 -3.65 -6.35
C LEU A 41 8.80 -3.67 -5.37
N GLN A 42 9.74 -4.60 -5.54
CA GLN A 42 11.00 -4.63 -4.79
C GLN A 42 12.15 -4.24 -5.71
N THR A 43 13.06 -3.40 -5.19
CA THR A 43 14.30 -3.01 -5.87
C THR A 43 15.47 -2.99 -4.88
N ASP A 44 16.68 -3.16 -5.40
CA ASP A 44 17.93 -2.92 -4.66
C ASP A 44 18.47 -1.49 -4.88
N ALA A 45 17.82 -0.66 -5.69
CA ALA A 45 18.14 0.75 -5.79
C ALA A 45 18.02 1.42 -4.41
N ALA A 46 19.00 2.22 -4.04
CA ALA A 46 19.03 2.84 -2.72
C ALA A 46 17.83 3.77 -2.50
N ILE A 47 17.03 3.49 -1.46
CA ILE A 47 15.90 4.33 -1.02
C ILE A 47 16.21 4.85 0.39
N ASN A 48 16.19 6.17 0.54
CA ASN A 48 16.49 6.90 1.76
C ASN A 48 15.54 8.12 1.90
N PRO A 49 15.42 8.71 3.10
CA PRO A 49 14.67 9.95 3.26
C PRO A 49 15.08 11.00 2.23
N GLY A 50 14.09 11.51 1.48
CA GLY A 50 14.27 12.52 0.44
C GLY A 50 14.26 12.00 -1.00
N ASN A 51 14.61 10.72 -1.24
CA ASN A 51 14.25 10.07 -2.52
C ASN A 51 13.08 9.08 -2.40
N SER A 52 12.66 8.73 -1.18
CA SER A 52 11.31 8.18 -0.89
C SER A 52 10.23 9.17 -1.35
N GLY A 53 9.23 8.68 -2.10
CA GLY A 53 8.19 9.49 -2.74
C GLY A 53 8.59 10.00 -4.13
N GLY A 54 9.82 9.72 -4.58
CA GLY A 54 10.30 10.05 -5.92
C GLY A 54 9.97 8.98 -6.96
N PRO A 55 10.13 9.30 -8.26
CA PRO A 55 9.85 8.36 -9.33
C PRO A 55 10.88 7.23 -9.37
N LEU A 56 10.40 6.00 -9.52
CA LEU A 56 11.14 4.83 -9.95
C LEU A 56 10.89 4.66 -11.46
N VAL A 57 11.93 4.82 -12.28
CA VAL A 57 11.84 4.72 -13.75
C VAL A 57 12.71 3.60 -14.29
N ASP A 58 12.41 3.09 -15.47
CA ASP A 58 13.31 2.18 -16.19
C ASP A 58 14.40 2.96 -16.96
N SER A 59 15.20 2.24 -17.76
CA SER A 59 16.27 2.83 -18.56
C SER A 59 15.79 3.74 -19.70
N GLU A 60 14.53 3.65 -20.09
CA GLU A 60 13.91 4.51 -21.11
C GLU A 60 13.30 5.78 -20.49
N GLY A 61 13.24 5.83 -19.15
CA GLY A 61 12.66 6.93 -18.40
C GLY A 61 11.16 6.75 -18.14
N ASP A 62 10.60 5.58 -18.46
CA ASP A 62 9.20 5.29 -18.22
C ASP A 62 8.96 5.03 -16.73
N LEU A 63 7.86 5.57 -16.19
CA LEU A 63 7.51 5.43 -14.79
C LEU A 63 7.10 3.97 -14.49
N VAL A 64 7.90 3.30 -13.68
CA VAL A 64 7.64 1.94 -13.20
C VAL A 64 6.94 1.96 -11.84
N GLY A 65 7.21 2.97 -11.01
CA GLY A 65 6.55 3.15 -9.73
C GLY A 65 6.96 4.39 -8.97
N LEU A 66 6.50 4.49 -7.72
CA LEU A 66 6.87 5.53 -6.77
C LEU A 66 7.64 4.89 -5.63
N SER A 67 8.89 5.29 -5.41
CA SER A 67 9.68 4.80 -4.28
C SER A 67 8.95 5.12 -2.96
N SER A 68 8.99 4.22 -1.99
CA SER A 68 8.20 4.37 -0.77
C SER A 68 9.02 4.10 0.48
N ALA A 69 9.50 2.87 0.64
CA ALA A 69 10.12 2.41 1.88
C ALA A 69 11.37 1.56 1.62
N LYS A 70 12.18 1.35 2.66
CA LYS A 70 13.23 0.35 2.69
C LYS A 70 13.12 -0.53 3.94
N MET A 71 13.54 -1.78 3.83
CA MET A 71 13.80 -2.64 4.98
C MET A 71 15.24 -2.43 5.43
N SER A 72 15.43 -2.11 6.71
CA SER A 72 16.77 -2.02 7.32
C SER A 72 17.05 -3.20 8.26
N VAL A 73 16.01 -3.93 8.70
CA VAL A 73 16.12 -5.10 9.57
C VAL A 73 15.14 -6.17 9.11
N ALA A 74 15.59 -7.41 8.96
CA ALA A 74 14.74 -8.57 8.71
C ALA A 74 15.21 -9.73 9.61
N GLN A 75 14.29 -10.44 10.26
CA GLN A 75 14.61 -11.54 11.17
C GLN A 75 15.64 -11.17 12.25
N ASN A 76 15.54 -9.95 12.80
CA ASN A 76 16.49 -9.37 13.77
C ASN A 76 17.93 -9.20 13.26
N LEU A 77 18.15 -9.25 11.95
CA LEU A 77 19.44 -9.00 11.31
C LEU A 77 19.39 -7.71 10.49
N PRO A 78 20.44 -6.88 10.52
CA PRO A 78 20.59 -5.76 9.59
C PRO A 78 20.56 -6.28 8.15
N VAL A 79 19.77 -5.62 7.30
CA VAL A 79 19.72 -5.90 5.87
C VAL A 79 19.89 -4.61 5.09
N GLU A 80 20.48 -4.72 3.91
CA GLU A 80 20.62 -3.63 2.96
C GLU A 80 19.96 -4.01 1.63
N SER A 81 19.73 -3.01 0.78
CA SER A 81 19.32 -3.23 -0.60
C SER A 81 17.96 -3.93 -0.77
N ILE A 82 17.05 -3.70 0.18
CA ILE A 82 15.65 -4.13 0.10
C ILE A 82 14.77 -2.88 0.14
N GLY A 83 14.57 -2.29 -1.03
CA GLY A 83 13.68 -1.16 -1.26
C GLY A 83 12.32 -1.58 -1.81
N PHE A 84 11.30 -0.78 -1.55
CA PHE A 84 9.93 -0.99 -2.02
C PHE A 84 9.38 0.25 -2.73
N ALA A 85 8.66 0.00 -3.82
CA ALA A 85 7.95 1.01 -4.58
C ALA A 85 6.49 0.61 -4.83
N ILE A 86 5.62 1.62 -4.87
CA ILE A 86 4.22 1.49 -5.28
C ILE A 86 4.18 1.40 -6.81
N PRO A 87 3.54 0.40 -7.43
CA PRO A 87 3.47 0.29 -8.89
C PRO A 87 2.84 1.52 -9.55
N ALA A 88 3.35 1.92 -10.71
CA ALA A 88 2.87 3.09 -11.45
C ALA A 88 1.38 3.03 -11.77
N GLU A 89 0.83 1.85 -12.06
CA GLU A 89 -0.60 1.66 -12.33
C GLU A 89 -1.45 2.00 -11.10
N ARG A 90 -0.97 1.71 -9.89
CA ARG A 90 -1.67 2.08 -8.65
C ARG A 90 -1.63 3.59 -8.43
N VAL A 91 -0.48 4.22 -8.70
CA VAL A 91 -0.34 5.68 -8.63
C VAL A 91 -1.29 6.36 -9.62
N LYS A 92 -1.35 5.85 -10.86
CA LYS A 92 -2.24 6.36 -11.90
C LYS A 92 -3.70 6.30 -11.48
N ARG A 93 -4.18 5.15 -10.99
CA ARG A 93 -5.56 5.01 -10.50
C ARG A 93 -5.86 5.98 -9.36
N PHE A 94 -4.96 6.10 -8.39
CA PHE A 94 -5.13 7.04 -7.29
C PHE A 94 -5.26 8.50 -7.77
N VAL A 95 -4.44 8.92 -8.74
CA VAL A 95 -4.50 10.27 -9.31
C VAL A 95 -5.81 10.48 -10.08
N GLU A 96 -6.24 9.50 -10.88
CA GLU A 96 -7.53 9.54 -11.60
C GLU A 96 -8.71 9.70 -10.62
N ASP A 97 -8.71 8.94 -9.53
CA ASP A 97 -9.73 9.01 -8.48
C ASP A 97 -9.72 10.37 -7.78
N ALA A 98 -8.52 10.88 -7.44
CA ALA A 98 -8.37 12.19 -6.80
C ALA A 98 -8.88 13.33 -7.68
N ILE A 99 -8.59 13.30 -8.98
CA ILE A 99 -9.10 14.28 -9.95
C ILE A 99 -10.64 14.18 -10.02
N ALA A 100 -11.19 12.97 -10.11
CA ALA A 100 -12.62 12.76 -10.15
C ALA A 100 -13.33 13.37 -8.92
N ILE A 101 -12.78 13.19 -7.73
CA ILE A 101 -13.30 13.78 -6.48
C ILE A 101 -13.33 15.30 -6.56
N VAL A 102 -12.22 15.92 -6.97
CA VAL A 102 -12.11 17.39 -7.07
C VAL A 102 -13.09 17.95 -8.11
N GLU A 103 -13.37 17.21 -9.18
CA GLU A 103 -14.36 17.54 -10.20
C GLU A 103 -15.82 17.27 -9.76
N GLY A 104 -16.03 16.79 -8.53
CA GLY A 104 -17.36 16.47 -8.00
C GLY A 104 -17.98 15.19 -8.56
N LYS A 105 -17.19 14.35 -9.24
CA LYS A 105 -17.62 13.02 -9.68
C LYS A 105 -17.62 12.07 -8.49
N LYS A 106 -18.53 11.08 -8.51
CA LYS A 106 -18.55 10.03 -7.49
C LYS A 106 -17.28 9.19 -7.62
N ALA A 107 -16.43 9.22 -6.60
CA ALA A 107 -15.23 8.39 -6.56
C ALA A 107 -15.62 6.90 -6.69
N PRO A 108 -14.85 6.09 -7.43
CA PRO A 108 -15.00 4.65 -7.36
C PRO A 108 -14.70 4.19 -5.92
N PRO A 109 -15.37 3.14 -5.44
CA PRO A 109 -15.07 2.58 -4.13
C PRO A 109 -13.59 2.12 -4.09
N PRO A 110 -12.87 2.35 -2.98
CA PRO A 110 -11.45 2.02 -2.90
C PRO A 110 -11.19 0.52 -3.11
N GLU A 111 -10.11 0.17 -3.82
CA GLU A 111 -9.75 -1.21 -4.19
C GLU A 111 -9.19 -2.06 -3.02
N ARG A 112 -8.94 -1.50 -1.81
CA ARG A 112 -8.53 -2.29 -0.62
C ARG A 112 -9.22 -1.86 0.67
N SER A 113 -9.31 -2.86 1.55
CA SER A 113 -10.40 -3.18 2.47
C SER A 113 -10.93 -2.02 3.30
N ALA A 114 -12.26 -1.89 3.30
CA ALA A 114 -13.05 -1.12 4.26
C ALA A 114 -12.61 -1.35 5.73
N GLY A 115 -11.98 -2.49 6.04
CA GLY A 115 -11.46 -2.83 7.36
C GLY A 115 -10.41 -1.89 7.95
N VAL A 116 -9.52 -1.26 7.16
CA VAL A 116 -8.50 -0.35 7.72
C VAL A 116 -9.14 0.99 8.14
N VAL A 117 -9.96 1.57 7.25
CA VAL A 117 -10.64 2.85 7.50
C VAL A 117 -11.68 2.74 8.62
N LEU A 118 -12.38 1.60 8.71
CA LEU A 118 -13.42 1.38 9.73
C LEU A 118 -12.82 1.01 11.10
N LYS A 119 -11.61 0.42 11.13
CA LYS A 119 -10.85 0.25 12.38
C LYS A 119 -10.45 1.61 12.96
N GLU A 120 -9.76 2.45 12.19
CA GLU A 120 -9.27 3.73 12.70
C GLU A 120 -10.39 4.71 13.08
N LYS A 121 -11.51 4.69 12.33
CA LYS A 121 -12.60 5.65 12.54
C LYS A 121 -13.65 5.19 13.55
N PHE A 122 -13.91 3.89 13.63
CA PHE A 122 -15.02 3.35 14.43
C PHE A 122 -14.60 2.23 15.39
N GLY A 123 -13.35 1.78 15.37
CA GLY A 123 -12.89 0.64 16.17
C GLY A 123 -13.40 -0.71 15.69
N LEU A 124 -13.77 -0.83 14.40
CA LEU A 124 -14.28 -2.06 13.81
C LEU A 124 -13.18 -2.84 13.09
N GLN A 125 -12.95 -4.08 13.51
CA GLN A 125 -12.15 -5.03 12.74
C GLN A 125 -13.08 -5.79 11.79
N LEU A 126 -12.88 -5.63 10.49
CA LEU A 126 -13.78 -6.18 9.47
C LEU A 126 -13.05 -7.09 8.51
N LYS A 127 -13.77 -8.09 8.01
CA LYS A 127 -13.35 -8.97 6.93
C LYS A 127 -14.44 -9.02 5.87
N ASP A 128 -14.09 -9.11 4.60
CA ASP A 128 -15.08 -9.39 3.55
C ASP A 128 -15.71 -10.77 3.80
N LEU A 129 -17.04 -10.83 3.76
CA LEU A 129 -17.78 -12.09 3.83
C LEU A 129 -17.80 -12.73 2.45
N LEU A 130 -16.96 -13.73 2.25
CA LEU A 130 -16.88 -14.47 1.00
C LEU A 130 -18.15 -15.32 0.79
N PRO A 131 -18.60 -15.56 -0.46
CA PRO A 131 -19.81 -16.32 -0.74
C PRO A 131 -19.85 -17.70 -0.06
N GLU A 132 -18.75 -18.45 -0.11
CA GLU A 132 -18.62 -19.75 0.56
C GLU A 132 -18.77 -19.66 2.09
N GLU A 133 -18.20 -18.62 2.71
CA GLU A 133 -18.27 -18.38 4.16
C GLU A 133 -19.69 -17.95 4.57
N SER A 134 -20.37 -17.16 3.74
CA SER A 134 -21.75 -16.73 3.97
C SER A 134 -22.72 -17.91 4.02
N VAL A 135 -22.51 -18.95 3.20
CA VAL A 135 -23.35 -20.15 3.18
C VAL A 135 -23.09 -20.99 4.43
N GLN A 136 -21.82 -21.16 4.81
CA GLN A 136 -21.45 -21.91 6.02
C GLN A 136 -21.96 -21.25 7.30
N ALA A 137 -21.94 -19.92 7.37
CA ALA A 137 -22.44 -19.15 8.50
C ALA A 137 -23.97 -18.95 8.49
N GLY A 138 -24.70 -19.52 7.52
CA GLY A 138 -26.17 -19.45 7.46
C GLY A 138 -26.73 -18.15 6.88
N TYR A 139 -25.90 -17.31 6.28
CA TYR A 139 -26.28 -16.05 5.63
C TYR A 139 -26.73 -16.19 4.17
N ALA A 140 -27.01 -17.41 3.70
CA ALA A 140 -27.67 -17.71 2.43
C ALA A 140 -27.02 -17.03 1.19
N GLY A 141 -25.69 -17.01 1.10
CA GLY A 141 -24.99 -16.44 -0.07
C GLY A 141 -24.88 -14.92 -0.07
N ARG A 142 -25.27 -14.23 1.03
CA ARG A 142 -25.23 -12.77 1.10
C ARG A 142 -23.79 -12.27 1.15
N GLN A 143 -23.53 -11.24 0.34
CA GLN A 143 -22.28 -10.48 0.38
C GLN A 143 -22.37 -9.39 1.45
N GLY A 144 -21.26 -9.12 2.13
CA GLY A 144 -21.19 -8.11 3.17
C GLY A 144 -19.84 -8.07 3.86
N LEU A 145 -19.76 -7.35 4.97
CA LEU A 145 -18.60 -7.30 5.85
C LEU A 145 -18.94 -8.06 7.13
N LEU A 146 -18.04 -8.95 7.56
CA LEU A 146 -18.09 -9.64 8.84
C LEU A 146 -17.35 -8.81 9.89
N VAL A 147 -18.02 -8.51 11.00
CA VAL A 147 -17.39 -7.89 12.18
C VAL A 147 -16.62 -8.96 12.92
N MET A 148 -15.30 -8.87 12.88
CA MET A 148 -14.38 -9.80 13.54
C MET A 148 -14.05 -9.37 14.97
N GLY A 149 -14.22 -8.09 15.28
CA GLY A 149 -13.97 -7.53 16.60
C GLY A 149 -14.35 -6.06 16.71
N VAL A 150 -14.64 -5.64 17.92
CA VAL A 150 -14.97 -4.26 18.29
C VAL A 150 -13.98 -3.80 19.36
N GLU A 151 -13.32 -2.67 19.13
CA GLU A 151 -12.36 -2.11 20.09
C GLU A 151 -13.10 -1.47 21.27
N LYS A 152 -12.58 -1.70 22.48
CA LYS A 152 -13.13 -1.13 23.71
C LYS A 152 -12.96 0.39 23.74
N GLY A 153 -14.01 1.11 24.12
CA GLY A 153 -14.07 2.56 24.14
C GLY A 153 -14.28 3.20 22.76
N SER A 154 -14.50 2.40 21.72
CA SER A 154 -14.69 2.90 20.36
C SER A 154 -16.12 3.40 20.09
N PRO A 155 -16.32 4.21 19.03
CA PRO A 155 -17.67 4.57 18.58
C PRO A 155 -18.55 3.35 18.27
N ALA A 156 -18.00 2.24 17.79
CA ALA A 156 -18.76 1.03 17.51
C ALA A 156 -19.25 0.33 18.79
N GLU A 157 -18.42 0.28 19.84
CA GLU A 157 -18.87 -0.24 21.15
C GLU A 157 -19.99 0.64 21.72
N ALA A 158 -19.84 1.96 21.64
CA ALA A 158 -20.87 2.91 22.09
C ALA A 158 -22.19 2.76 21.31
N ALA A 159 -22.11 2.32 20.05
CA ALA A 159 -23.26 2.04 19.20
C ALA A 159 -23.82 0.61 19.38
N ALA A 160 -23.23 -0.22 20.24
CA ALA A 160 -23.58 -1.61 20.48
C ALA A 160 -23.58 -2.47 19.20
N ILE A 161 -22.61 -2.24 18.32
CA ILE A 161 -22.31 -3.11 17.17
C ILE A 161 -21.73 -4.43 17.68
#